data_AF-A0A3B9GTI9-F1
#
_entry.id   AF-A0A3B9GTI9-F1
#
_cell.length_a   1.000
_cell.length_b   1.000
_cell.length_c   1.000
_cell.angle_alpha   90.00
_cell.angle_beta   90.00
_cell.angle_gamma   90.00
#
_symmetry.space_group_name_H-M   'P 1'
#
loop_
_entity.id
_entity.type
_entity.pdbx_description
1 polymer ?
#
loop_
_entity_poly.entity_id
_entity_poly.type
_entity_poly.pdbx_seq_one_letter_code
_entity_poly.pdbx_strand_id
1 'polypeptide(L)'
;MATDTTDRSLKKFLQDWQPRNVVAVGVLAFAFCVAIFSAIASQSGKPAPTGNRLPAPRVADMAPVVPWTPDRTVNKQKKIPALREGPYTLQPDAPLLESDGAFISVLGNGLPPERFYISEHSNDKGFQGGDWVRENVSISPDGLRLDVTPTGDPRKPYALAEVQMLGTYGYGRYETIMRPAKGSGLVSAFFTYTGPYFGKPHDEIDIEFVGKDTSIVELNYFHNGKTGSSARIKLPFDASEKDHLYAFDWKPEGISWYVDGKLIYQTPANDTHLPENPGRLVISNWTGKKELQQWHGAPDFGDRGSAYYSCISFTPLGENTRRCADVFQPGSQFPASSG
;
A
#
# COMPACT_ATOMS: atom_id res chain seq x y z
N MET A 1 3.05 9.76 -42.35
CA MET A 1 3.70 8.57 -41.76
C MET A 1 3.73 8.79 -40.25
N ALA A 2 2.83 8.12 -39.53
CA ALA A 2 2.77 8.18 -38.07
C ALA A 2 3.38 6.87 -37.54
N THR A 3 4.45 6.98 -36.76
CA THR A 3 5.13 5.85 -36.14
C THR A 3 4.49 5.54 -34.79
N ASP A 4 3.71 4.46 -34.79
CA ASP A 4 3.16 3.77 -33.63
C ASP A 4 4.27 3.26 -32.70
N THR A 5 4.24 3.67 -31.44
CA THR A 5 5.23 3.29 -30.41
C THR A 5 4.60 2.80 -29.10
N THR A 6 3.30 2.50 -29.06
CA THR A 6 2.59 2.30 -27.78
C THR A 6 2.17 0.86 -27.44
N ASP A 7 2.43 -0.15 -28.26
CA ASP A 7 2.04 -1.55 -27.96
C ASP A 7 3.14 -2.39 -27.25
N ARG A 8 4.31 -1.81 -26.95
CA ARG A 8 5.47 -2.60 -26.47
C ARG A 8 5.63 -2.67 -24.95
N SER A 9 5.01 -1.77 -24.17
CA SER A 9 5.17 -1.75 -22.70
C SER A 9 4.24 -2.74 -21.99
N LEU A 10 2.98 -2.86 -22.41
CA LEU A 10 1.98 -3.70 -21.74
C LEU A 10 2.26 -5.20 -21.91
N LYS A 11 2.67 -5.62 -23.11
CA LYS A 11 3.09 -6.99 -23.39
C LYS A 11 4.34 -7.38 -22.60
N LYS A 12 5.26 -6.43 -22.37
CA LYS A 12 6.48 -6.66 -21.59
C LYS A 12 6.18 -6.76 -20.10
N PHE A 13 5.28 -5.93 -19.58
CA PHE A 13 4.76 -6.04 -18.20
C PHE A 13 4.14 -7.42 -17.93
N LEU A 14 3.30 -7.93 -18.85
CA LEU A 14 2.68 -9.26 -18.71
C LEU A 14 3.66 -10.43 -18.91
N GLN A 15 4.72 -10.24 -19.70
CA GLN A 15 5.76 -11.26 -19.93
C GLN A 15 6.74 -11.37 -18.75
N ASP A 16 7.06 -10.25 -18.10
CA ASP A 16 7.97 -10.22 -16.95
C ASP A 16 7.26 -10.62 -15.63
N TRP A 17 5.92 -10.57 -15.59
CA TRP A 17 5.09 -10.97 -14.42
C TRP A 17 4.77 -12.48 -14.36
N GLN A 18 5.23 -13.29 -15.32
CA GLN A 18 5.07 -14.75 -15.23
C GLN A 18 5.95 -15.31 -14.10
N PRO A 19 5.39 -15.99 -13.08
CA PRO A 19 6.18 -16.57 -12.00
C PRO A 19 7.15 -17.62 -12.57
N ARG A 20 8.46 -17.38 -12.43
CA ARG A 20 9.48 -18.35 -12.78
C ARG A 20 9.40 -19.53 -11.80
N ASN A 21 8.89 -20.66 -12.28
CA ASN A 21 8.87 -21.94 -11.59
C ASN A 21 10.29 -22.37 -11.15
N VAL A 22 10.44 -22.77 -9.88
CA VAL A 22 11.57 -23.56 -9.41
C VAL A 22 11.04 -24.84 -8.73
N VAL A 23 11.13 -25.90 -9.54
CA VAL A 23 11.41 -27.33 -9.25
C VAL A 23 10.34 -28.20 -8.58
N ALA A 24 9.89 -29.16 -9.38
CA ALA A 24 9.14 -30.35 -9.03
C ALA A 24 10.05 -31.52 -8.63
N VAL A 25 9.64 -32.29 -7.62
CA VAL A 25 9.81 -33.76 -7.42
C VAL A 25 8.76 -34.14 -6.36
N GLY A 26 7.86 -35.13 -6.42
CA GLY A 26 7.53 -36.23 -7.32
C GLY A 26 6.65 -37.22 -6.51
N VAL A 27 5.82 -38.00 -7.21
CA VAL A 27 5.12 -39.25 -6.78
C VAL A 27 3.66 -39.17 -6.29
N LEU A 28 2.76 -39.36 -7.27
CA LEU A 28 1.64 -40.31 -7.39
C LEU A 28 0.72 -40.71 -6.20
N ALA A 29 -0.58 -40.59 -6.51
CA ALA A 29 -1.71 -41.51 -6.29
C ALA A 29 -2.49 -41.44 -4.96
N PHE A 30 -3.78 -41.04 -5.00
CA PHE A 30 -4.94 -41.92 -5.20
C PHE A 30 -6.26 -41.11 -5.14
N ALA A 31 -7.29 -41.59 -5.85
CA ALA A 31 -8.60 -40.99 -5.97
C ALA A 31 -9.64 -41.57 -4.98
N PHE A 32 -10.78 -40.86 -4.86
CA PHE A 32 -12.10 -41.22 -4.31
C PHE A 32 -12.36 -41.16 -2.79
N CYS A 33 -13.28 -40.29 -2.35
CA CYS A 33 -14.66 -40.66 -1.95
C CYS A 33 -15.47 -39.50 -1.28
N VAL A 34 -16.60 -39.17 -1.92
CA VAL A 34 -17.98 -38.93 -1.42
C VAL A 34 -18.23 -38.35 0.01
N ALA A 35 -18.74 -37.12 0.01
CA ALA A 35 -19.96 -36.56 0.63
C ALA A 35 -20.53 -37.00 2.02
N ILE A 36 -21.12 -35.97 2.67
CA ILE A 36 -22.19 -35.93 3.70
C ILE A 36 -21.74 -35.98 5.17
N PHE A 37 -21.94 -34.87 5.91
CA PHE A 37 -22.84 -34.83 7.07
C PHE A 37 -23.17 -33.37 7.45
N SER A 38 -24.47 -33.08 7.56
CA SER A 38 -25.04 -31.86 8.11
C SER A 38 -25.42 -32.04 9.58
N ALA A 39 -25.49 -30.91 10.28
CA ALA A 39 -26.21 -30.62 11.53
C ALA A 39 -25.62 -31.13 12.86
N ILE A 40 -25.30 -30.17 13.75
CA ILE A 40 -25.93 -29.93 15.06
C ILE A 40 -25.35 -28.62 15.60
N ALA A 41 -26.17 -27.57 15.71
CA ALA A 41 -25.94 -26.46 16.63
C ALA A 41 -27.24 -25.67 16.83
N SER A 42 -28.10 -26.15 17.73
CA SER A 42 -29.08 -25.29 18.41
C SER A 42 -28.81 -25.42 19.91
N GLN A 43 -28.32 -24.36 20.54
CA GLN A 43 -28.62 -24.08 21.94
C GLN A 43 -28.37 -22.60 22.26
N SER A 44 -29.47 -21.95 22.61
CA SER A 44 -29.62 -20.60 23.14
C SER A 44 -29.05 -20.48 24.55
N GLY A 45 -28.30 -19.40 24.83
CA GLY A 45 -27.84 -19.02 26.17
C GLY A 45 -28.04 -17.52 26.45
N LYS A 46 -28.60 -17.21 27.63
CA LYS A 46 -29.06 -15.91 28.15
C LYS A 46 -27.96 -14.84 28.35
N PRO A 47 -28.31 -13.53 28.49
CA PRO A 47 -27.35 -12.43 28.56
C PRO A 47 -26.75 -12.23 29.96
N ALA A 48 -25.49 -11.77 30.00
CA ALA A 48 -24.74 -11.40 31.21
C ALA A 48 -24.91 -9.89 31.56
N PRO A 49 -24.66 -9.49 32.82
CA PRO A 49 -25.20 -8.26 33.42
C PRO A 49 -24.42 -6.98 33.08
N THR A 50 -25.14 -5.86 33.07
CA THR A 50 -24.65 -4.49 32.90
C THR A 50 -23.79 -4.06 34.09
N GLY A 51 -22.48 -3.99 33.89
CA GLY A 51 -21.53 -3.35 34.81
C GLY A 51 -21.29 -1.89 34.42
N ASN A 52 -21.44 -0.98 35.39
CA ASN A 52 -21.14 0.45 35.30
C ASN A 52 -19.80 0.71 34.59
N ARG A 53 -19.82 1.31 33.39
CA ARG A 53 -18.64 1.90 32.76
C ARG A 53 -18.45 3.33 33.26
N LEU A 54 -17.28 3.60 33.83
CA LEU A 54 -16.72 4.95 33.89
C LEU A 54 -16.62 5.50 32.46
N PRO A 55 -16.89 6.79 32.22
CA PRO A 55 -16.78 7.37 30.89
C PRO A 55 -15.33 7.28 30.39
N ALA A 56 -15.17 6.95 29.09
CA ALA A 56 -13.88 7.01 28.42
C ALA A 56 -13.38 8.47 28.36
N PRO A 57 -12.06 8.73 28.46
CA PRO A 57 -11.52 10.07 28.26
C PRO A 57 -11.80 10.54 26.84
N ARG A 58 -12.14 11.83 26.69
CA ARG A 58 -12.44 12.42 25.38
C ARG A 58 -11.12 12.78 24.70
N VAL A 59 -11.10 12.78 23.37
CA VAL A 59 -9.93 13.23 22.56
C VAL A 59 -9.55 14.69 22.87
N ALA A 60 -10.47 15.48 23.42
CA ALA A 60 -10.19 16.83 23.96
C ALA A 60 -9.24 16.84 25.18
N ASP A 61 -9.02 15.68 25.80
CA ASP A 61 -8.12 15.51 26.95
C ASP A 61 -6.71 15.03 26.53
N MET A 62 -6.47 14.85 25.21
CA MET A 62 -5.14 14.60 24.66
C MET A 62 -4.41 15.92 24.45
N ALA A 63 -3.15 16.00 24.88
CA ALA A 63 -2.32 17.20 24.80
C ALA A 63 -2.43 17.88 23.41
N PRO A 64 -2.49 19.22 23.36
CA PRO A 64 -2.69 19.95 22.10
C PRO A 64 -1.67 19.49 21.06
N VAL A 65 -2.19 19.13 19.88
CA VAL A 65 -1.39 18.89 18.69
C VAL A 65 -0.56 20.15 18.45
N VAL A 66 0.74 20.09 18.73
CA VAL A 66 1.67 21.14 18.32
C VAL A 66 1.56 21.20 16.79
N PRO A 67 1.18 22.35 16.20
CA PRO A 67 1.19 22.49 14.75
C PRO A 67 2.61 22.27 14.26
N TRP A 68 2.86 21.12 13.64
CA TRP A 68 4.14 20.84 13.01
C TRP A 68 4.17 21.61 11.69
N THR A 69 5.03 22.63 11.62
CA THR A 69 5.42 23.26 10.36
C THR A 69 6.41 22.34 9.65
N PRO A 70 6.13 21.89 8.43
CA PRO A 70 7.08 21.09 7.67
C PRO A 70 8.36 21.90 7.46
N ASP A 71 9.48 21.35 7.89
CA ASP A 71 10.76 21.83 7.42
C ASP A 71 10.92 21.37 5.96
N ARG A 72 10.66 22.29 5.03
CA ARG A 72 10.87 22.09 3.59
C ARG A 72 12.33 22.25 3.19
N THR A 73 13.26 22.38 4.15
CA THR A 73 14.68 22.31 3.80
C THR A 73 14.95 20.92 3.24
N VAL A 74 15.30 20.86 1.95
CA VAL A 74 15.87 19.66 1.35
C VAL A 74 17.01 19.22 2.26
N ASN A 75 16.96 17.98 2.77
CA ASN A 75 18.04 17.49 3.59
C ASN A 75 19.27 17.33 2.68
N LYS A 76 20.18 18.31 2.72
CA LYS A 76 21.43 18.32 1.97
C LYS A 76 22.51 17.45 2.63
N GLN A 77 22.17 16.64 3.65
CA GLN A 77 23.14 15.75 4.28
C GLN A 77 23.65 14.75 3.23
N LYS A 78 24.88 14.97 2.77
CA LYS A 78 25.55 14.20 1.72
C LYS A 78 26.12 12.86 2.20
N LYS A 79 25.91 12.46 3.47
CA LYS A 79 26.48 11.26 4.06
C LYS A 79 25.53 10.64 5.07
N ILE A 80 25.51 9.31 5.09
CA ILE A 80 24.70 8.50 5.99
C ILE A 80 25.04 8.84 7.45
N PRO A 81 24.05 9.10 8.32
CA PRO A 81 24.28 9.32 9.75
C PRO A 81 25.01 8.15 10.41
N ALA A 82 25.86 8.45 11.39
CA ALA A 82 26.56 7.42 12.17
C ALA A 82 25.53 6.53 12.88
N LEU A 83 25.46 5.27 12.43
CA LEU A 83 24.72 4.11 12.95
C LEU A 83 23.70 4.35 14.07
N ARG A 84 22.49 3.82 13.87
CA ARG A 84 21.66 3.34 14.98
C ARG A 84 21.36 1.85 14.81
N GLU A 85 21.40 1.13 15.92
CA GLU A 85 21.21 -0.33 15.95
C GLU A 85 19.88 -0.76 15.32
N GLY A 86 20.02 -1.73 14.43
CA GLY A 86 19.00 -2.41 13.63
C GLY A 86 19.74 -3.49 12.81
N PRO A 87 19.05 -4.41 12.13
CA PRO A 87 19.69 -5.59 11.51
C PRO A 87 20.63 -5.30 10.33
N TYR A 88 20.92 -4.03 10.04
CA TYR A 88 21.77 -3.62 8.91
C TYR A 88 22.85 -2.64 9.32
N THR A 89 24.08 -2.95 8.94
CA THR A 89 25.20 -2.02 8.92
C THR A 89 25.06 -1.17 7.66
N LEU A 90 24.72 0.12 7.81
CA LEU A 90 24.70 1.04 6.67
C LEU A 90 26.12 1.21 6.12
N GLN A 91 26.31 1.05 4.80
CA GLN A 91 27.58 1.34 4.12
C GLN A 91 27.89 2.84 4.29
N PRO A 92 28.94 3.27 5.01
CA PRO A 92 29.15 4.68 5.37
C PRO A 92 29.38 5.63 4.19
N ASP A 93 29.63 5.09 3.00
CA ASP A 93 30.04 5.78 1.77
C ASP A 93 28.99 5.80 0.66
N ALA A 94 27.83 5.14 0.83
CA ALA A 94 26.76 5.21 -0.17
C ALA A 94 26.12 6.62 -0.21
N PRO A 95 25.92 7.21 -1.41
CA PRO A 95 25.30 8.52 -1.53
C PRO A 95 23.82 8.47 -1.13
N LEU A 96 23.37 9.42 -0.31
CA LEU A 96 21.95 9.64 -0.05
C LEU A 96 21.29 10.27 -1.29
N LEU A 97 20.05 9.88 -1.57
CA LEU A 97 19.26 10.52 -2.61
C LEU A 97 18.71 11.86 -2.10
N GLU A 98 18.59 12.83 -3.00
CA GLU A 98 17.94 14.10 -2.68
C GLU A 98 16.48 13.87 -2.30
N SER A 99 16.12 14.19 -1.07
CA SER A 99 14.81 13.88 -0.49
C SER A 99 14.29 15.08 0.28
N ASP A 100 12.98 15.27 0.23
CA ASP A 100 12.26 16.07 1.20
C ASP A 100 12.41 15.45 2.60
N GLY A 101 12.22 16.28 3.64
CA GLY A 101 12.37 15.89 5.03
C GLY A 101 11.32 14.88 5.52
N ALA A 102 11.54 14.36 6.73
CA ALA A 102 10.61 13.47 7.39
C ALA A 102 9.20 14.06 7.50
N PHE A 103 8.19 13.21 7.45
CA PHE A 103 6.82 13.60 7.76
C PHE A 103 6.02 12.47 8.39
N ILE A 104 5.00 12.87 9.12
CA ILE A 104 3.85 12.03 9.46
C ILE A 104 2.58 12.78 9.01
N SER A 105 1.61 12.02 8.50
CA SER A 105 0.28 12.51 8.21
C SER A 105 -0.75 11.57 8.80
N VAL A 106 -1.43 12.03 9.86
CA VAL A 106 -2.66 11.40 10.35
C VAL A 106 -3.79 11.91 9.45
N LEU A 107 -4.28 11.02 8.59
CA LEU A 107 -5.07 11.43 7.43
C LEU A 107 -6.47 11.93 7.76
N GLY A 108 -6.97 11.62 8.97
CA GLY A 108 -8.21 12.19 9.48
C GLY A 108 -8.16 13.69 9.77
N ASN A 109 -6.95 14.27 9.81
CA ASN A 109 -6.76 15.72 9.95
C ASN A 109 -6.92 16.48 8.62
N GLY A 110 -7.21 15.77 7.53
CA GLY A 110 -7.43 16.35 6.20
C GLY A 110 -6.23 16.29 5.27
N LEU A 111 -6.45 16.73 4.03
CA LEU A 111 -5.49 16.70 2.93
C LEU A 111 -5.18 18.12 2.45
N PRO A 112 -4.34 18.88 3.17
CA PRO A 112 -3.96 20.22 2.75
C PRO A 112 -3.32 20.20 1.35
N PRO A 113 -3.77 21.05 0.41
CA PRO A 113 -3.38 20.98 -1.00
C PRO A 113 -1.90 21.31 -1.25
N GLU A 114 -1.22 21.96 -0.30
CA GLU A 114 0.22 22.21 -0.36
C GLU A 114 1.06 20.98 0.02
N ARG A 115 0.43 19.90 0.52
CA ARG A 115 1.06 18.62 0.85
C ARG A 115 0.50 17.45 0.04
N PHE A 116 -0.73 17.55 -0.44
CA PHE A 116 -1.42 16.43 -1.08
C PHE A 116 -1.98 16.82 -2.44
N TYR A 117 -1.87 15.88 -3.37
CA TYR A 117 -2.61 15.91 -4.62
C TYR A 117 -3.57 14.73 -4.64
N ILE A 118 -4.87 15.02 -4.75
CA ILE A 118 -5.88 14.00 -5.04
C ILE A 118 -5.97 13.90 -6.56
N SER A 119 -5.71 12.71 -7.09
CA SER A 119 -5.63 12.47 -8.52
C SER A 119 -7.00 12.63 -9.18
N GLU A 120 -7.01 13.41 -10.27
CA GLU A 120 -8.23 13.76 -11.01
C GLU A 120 -7.89 13.83 -12.50
N HIS A 121 -7.86 12.67 -13.17
CA HIS A 121 -7.47 12.56 -14.57
C HIS A 121 -7.89 11.24 -15.21
N SER A 122 -7.91 11.23 -16.54
CA SER A 122 -8.18 10.05 -17.37
C SER A 122 -7.00 9.09 -17.43
N ASN A 123 -7.28 7.78 -17.39
CA ASN A 123 -6.27 6.72 -17.55
C ASN A 123 -6.40 5.93 -18.86
N ASP A 124 -6.85 6.57 -19.95
CA ASP A 124 -7.13 5.88 -21.23
C ASP A 124 -5.96 5.00 -21.71
N LYS A 125 -4.72 5.48 -21.52
CA LYS A 125 -3.47 4.79 -21.91
C LYS A 125 -2.90 3.87 -20.83
N GLY A 126 -3.48 3.86 -19.63
CA GLY A 126 -3.06 3.03 -18.51
C GLY A 126 -3.63 1.62 -18.54
N PHE A 127 -3.28 0.81 -17.55
CA PHE A 127 -3.86 -0.53 -17.34
C PHE A 127 -5.06 -0.50 -16.39
N GLN A 128 -5.29 0.65 -15.73
CA GLN A 128 -6.42 0.90 -14.85
C GLN A 128 -7.74 0.88 -15.65
N GLY A 129 -8.78 0.30 -15.05
CA GLY A 129 -10.09 0.11 -15.65
C GLY A 129 -11.01 1.33 -15.59
N GLY A 130 -10.47 2.51 -15.24
CA GLY A 130 -11.26 3.69 -14.92
C GLY A 130 -10.42 4.96 -14.76
N ASP A 131 -11.11 6.08 -14.57
CA ASP A 131 -10.48 7.38 -14.29
C ASP A 131 -10.25 7.56 -12.80
N TRP A 132 -9.21 8.31 -12.43
CA TRP A 132 -9.05 8.80 -11.07
C TRP A 132 -10.00 9.98 -10.86
N VAL A 133 -10.84 9.90 -9.83
CA VAL A 133 -11.82 10.95 -9.50
C VAL A 133 -11.67 11.37 -8.06
N ARG A 134 -11.79 12.68 -7.81
CA ARG A 134 -11.66 13.26 -6.47
C ARG A 134 -12.77 12.78 -5.54
N GLU A 135 -13.95 12.58 -6.08
CA GLU A 135 -15.18 12.20 -5.36
C GLU A 135 -15.05 10.84 -4.67
N ASN A 136 -14.15 9.99 -5.15
CA ASN A 136 -13.89 8.68 -4.56
C ASN A 136 -12.85 8.72 -3.42
N VAL A 137 -12.39 9.91 -3.02
CA VAL A 137 -11.60 10.12 -1.82
C VAL A 137 -12.47 10.80 -0.75
N SER A 138 -12.91 10.03 0.23
CA SER A 138 -13.66 10.54 1.39
C SER A 138 -12.72 10.74 2.59
N ILE A 139 -12.84 11.87 3.27
CA ILE A 139 -12.11 12.16 4.52
C ILE A 139 -13.07 12.01 5.69
N SER A 140 -12.62 11.36 6.76
CA SER A 140 -13.33 11.21 8.03
C SER A 140 -12.35 11.36 9.21
N PRO A 141 -12.81 11.50 10.46
CA PRO A 141 -11.92 11.50 11.62
C PRO A 141 -11.02 10.25 11.71
N ASP A 142 -11.47 9.13 11.15
CA ASP A 142 -10.77 7.84 11.20
C ASP A 142 -9.71 7.69 10.09
N GLY A 143 -9.64 8.64 9.15
CA GLY A 143 -8.74 8.60 8.00
C GLY A 143 -9.45 8.77 6.67
N LEU A 144 -8.79 8.32 5.61
CA LEU A 144 -9.34 8.31 4.26
C LEU A 144 -10.03 6.99 3.95
N ARG A 145 -11.13 7.09 3.19
CA ARG A 145 -11.68 5.98 2.42
C ARG A 145 -11.47 6.26 0.94
N LEU A 146 -10.81 5.33 0.26
CA LEU A 146 -10.53 5.36 -1.18
C LEU A 146 -11.45 4.34 -1.86
N ASP A 147 -12.39 4.84 -2.67
CA ASP A 147 -13.46 4.05 -3.26
C ASP A 147 -13.18 3.69 -4.74
N VAL A 148 -13.61 2.49 -5.12
CA VAL A 148 -13.78 2.08 -6.52
C VAL A 148 -15.27 1.86 -6.74
N THR A 149 -15.86 2.58 -7.69
CA THR A 149 -17.31 2.56 -7.95
C THR A 149 -17.60 2.36 -9.44
N PRO A 150 -18.63 1.56 -9.80
CA PRO A 150 -19.11 1.51 -11.18
C PRO A 150 -19.62 2.87 -11.66
N THR A 151 -19.38 3.21 -12.94
CA THR A 151 -19.85 4.49 -13.54
C THR A 151 -21.07 4.31 -14.43
N GLY A 152 -21.31 3.09 -14.92
CA GLY A 152 -22.26 2.81 -15.99
C GLY A 152 -21.76 3.14 -17.40
N ASP A 153 -20.58 3.75 -17.58
CA ASP A 153 -19.97 3.96 -18.91
C ASP A 153 -19.17 2.71 -19.32
N PRO A 154 -19.54 1.97 -20.37
CA PRO A 154 -18.82 0.76 -20.78
C PRO A 154 -17.38 1.03 -21.25
N ARG A 155 -17.01 2.27 -21.60
CA ARG A 155 -15.64 2.65 -21.97
C ARG A 155 -14.77 2.95 -20.75
N LYS A 156 -15.39 3.39 -19.66
CA LYS A 156 -14.75 3.74 -18.39
C LYS A 156 -15.56 3.15 -17.25
N PRO A 157 -15.63 1.80 -17.15
CA PRO A 157 -16.61 1.10 -16.31
C PRO A 157 -16.51 1.44 -14.82
N TYR A 158 -15.36 1.95 -14.38
CA TYR A 158 -15.10 2.28 -12.98
C TYR A 158 -14.56 3.70 -12.81
N ALA A 159 -14.80 4.25 -11.63
CA ALA A 159 -14.11 5.43 -11.11
C ALA A 159 -13.23 4.97 -9.93
N LEU A 160 -12.03 5.53 -9.84
CA LEU A 160 -10.94 5.06 -8.99
C LEU A 160 -10.46 6.17 -8.06
N ALA A 161 -9.66 5.82 -7.05
CA ALA A 161 -9.15 6.78 -6.07
C ALA A 161 -7.63 6.67 -5.87
N GLU A 162 -6.95 7.81 -5.93
CA GLU A 162 -5.52 7.92 -5.64
C GLU A 162 -5.22 9.25 -4.93
N VAL A 163 -4.36 9.19 -3.92
CA VAL A 163 -3.83 10.35 -3.21
C VAL A 163 -2.31 10.27 -3.21
N GLN A 164 -1.67 11.35 -3.65
CA GLN A 164 -0.22 11.49 -3.68
C GLN A 164 0.23 12.49 -2.61
N MET A 165 1.26 12.13 -1.85
CA MET A 165 2.04 13.09 -1.07
C MET A 165 2.95 13.87 -2.02
N LEU A 166 2.81 15.20 -2.01
CA LEU A 166 3.66 16.12 -2.76
C LEU A 166 5.06 16.16 -2.16
N GLY A 167 6.07 16.18 -3.01
CA GLY A 167 7.48 16.07 -2.64
C GLY A 167 8.13 14.91 -3.36
N THR A 168 9.41 14.66 -3.08
CA THR A 168 10.15 13.50 -3.54
C THR A 168 10.92 12.91 -2.37
N TYR A 169 10.75 11.61 -2.16
CA TYR A 169 11.29 10.90 -1.01
C TYR A 169 12.25 9.82 -1.48
N GLY A 170 13.43 9.77 -0.83
CA GLY A 170 14.52 8.85 -1.16
C GLY A 170 14.64 7.70 -0.17
N TYR A 171 15.88 7.26 0.10
CA TYR A 171 16.15 6.22 1.08
C TYR A 171 15.62 6.59 2.48
N GLY A 172 15.01 5.59 3.14
CA GLY A 172 14.40 5.76 4.44
C GLY A 172 13.32 4.72 4.70
N ARG A 173 12.54 4.97 5.75
CA ARG A 173 11.43 4.12 6.16
C ARG A 173 10.11 4.76 5.79
N TYR A 174 9.27 3.99 5.11
CA TYR A 174 7.92 4.36 4.71
C TYR A 174 6.94 3.51 5.50
N GLU A 175 5.91 4.12 6.06
CA GLU A 175 4.89 3.41 6.82
C GLU A 175 3.48 3.88 6.44
N THR A 176 2.54 2.96 6.51
CA THR A 176 1.11 3.23 6.43
C THR A 176 0.36 2.40 7.47
N ILE A 177 -0.72 2.97 8.02
CA ILE A 177 -1.75 2.21 8.72
C ILE A 177 -2.93 2.13 7.76
N MET A 178 -3.26 0.92 7.32
CA MET A 178 -4.31 0.71 6.33
C MET A 178 -5.08 -0.59 6.53
N ARG A 179 -6.22 -0.66 5.85
CA ARG A 179 -7.05 -1.83 5.66
C ARG A 179 -7.44 -1.90 4.18
N PRO A 180 -6.93 -2.86 3.40
CA PRO A 180 -7.20 -2.96 1.97
C PRO A 180 -8.66 -3.34 1.69
N ALA A 181 -9.10 -3.02 0.48
CA ALA A 181 -10.42 -3.38 -0.01
C ALA A 181 -10.52 -4.90 -0.29
N LYS A 182 -11.62 -5.52 0.15
CA LYS A 182 -11.93 -6.92 -0.15
C LYS A 182 -12.93 -7.00 -1.31
N GLY A 183 -12.64 -7.88 -2.26
CA GLY A 183 -13.42 -8.09 -3.48
C GLY A 183 -12.50 -8.39 -4.66
N SER A 184 -12.85 -9.42 -5.43
CA SER A 184 -12.20 -9.72 -6.70
C SER A 184 -12.26 -8.51 -7.63
N GLY A 185 -11.18 -8.24 -8.36
CA GLY A 185 -11.03 -7.05 -9.20
C GLY A 185 -10.27 -5.90 -8.55
N LEU A 186 -10.25 -5.82 -7.22
CA LEU A 186 -9.67 -4.68 -6.50
C LEU A 186 -8.17 -4.85 -6.26
N VAL A 187 -7.48 -3.72 -6.25
CA VAL A 187 -6.10 -3.59 -5.78
C VAL A 187 -6.02 -2.34 -4.90
N SER A 188 -5.59 -2.52 -3.65
CA SER A 188 -5.28 -1.43 -2.72
C SER A 188 -3.77 -1.35 -2.54
N ALA A 189 -3.19 -0.17 -2.71
CA ALA A 189 -1.74 0.00 -2.77
C ALA A 189 -1.22 1.10 -1.86
N PHE A 190 0.01 0.92 -1.39
CA PHE A 190 0.87 1.91 -0.75
C PHE A 190 2.26 1.78 -1.36
N PHE A 191 2.70 2.82 -2.07
CA PHE A 191 3.87 2.69 -2.92
C PHE A 191 4.59 4.01 -3.12
N THR A 192 5.88 3.95 -3.47
CA THR A 192 6.60 5.10 -4.02
C THR A 192 6.64 5.01 -5.52
N TYR A 193 6.51 6.14 -6.23
CA TYR A 193 6.62 6.16 -7.69
C TYR A 193 7.33 7.41 -8.20
N THR A 194 8.23 7.19 -9.16
CA THR A 194 8.69 8.19 -10.12
C THR A 194 8.72 7.57 -11.51
N GLY A 195 8.69 8.37 -12.56
CA GLY A 195 8.56 7.84 -13.91
C GLY A 195 8.42 8.87 -15.00
N PRO A 196 8.14 8.44 -16.25
CA PRO A 196 8.06 9.32 -17.41
C PRO A 196 7.07 10.47 -17.26
N TYR A 197 5.99 10.26 -16.48
CA TYR A 197 5.04 11.30 -16.12
C TYR A 197 5.71 12.48 -15.39
N PHE A 198 6.74 12.21 -14.59
CA PHE A 198 7.55 13.20 -13.88
C PHE A 198 8.87 13.53 -14.60
N GLY A 199 9.06 13.07 -15.85
CA GLY A 199 10.30 13.26 -16.60
C GLY A 199 11.50 12.49 -16.03
N LYS A 200 11.26 11.36 -15.35
CA LYS A 200 12.26 10.52 -14.68
C LYS A 200 12.16 9.06 -15.14
N PRO A 201 13.18 8.22 -14.87
CA PRO A 201 13.03 6.78 -15.06
C PRO A 201 11.96 6.19 -14.14
N HIS A 202 11.39 5.06 -14.53
CA HIS A 202 10.37 4.37 -13.72
C HIS A 202 11.03 3.59 -12.58
N ASP A 203 10.99 4.19 -11.39
CA ASP A 203 11.47 3.61 -10.15
C ASP A 203 10.31 3.59 -9.14
N GLU A 204 10.07 2.42 -8.52
CA GLU A 204 8.88 2.18 -7.71
C GLU A 204 9.12 1.09 -6.65
N ILE A 205 8.40 1.17 -5.53
CA ILE A 205 8.40 0.17 -4.44
C ILE A 205 6.97 0.03 -3.94
N ASP A 206 6.50 -1.21 -3.86
CA ASP A 206 5.09 -1.53 -3.70
C ASP A 206 4.79 -2.35 -2.45
N ILE A 207 3.65 -2.03 -1.83
CA ILE A 207 2.86 -2.92 -1.00
C ILE A 207 1.46 -2.94 -1.61
N GLU A 208 1.07 -4.07 -2.18
CA GLU A 208 -0.21 -4.25 -2.87
C GLU A 208 -1.03 -5.36 -2.23
N PHE A 209 -2.34 -5.12 -2.13
CA PHE A 209 -3.32 -6.12 -1.74
C PHE A 209 -4.29 -6.35 -2.88
N VAL A 210 -4.27 -7.57 -3.41
CA VAL A 210 -5.26 -8.01 -4.38
C VAL A 210 -6.51 -8.46 -3.64
N GLY A 211 -7.62 -7.74 -3.83
CA GLY A 211 -8.84 -7.88 -3.04
C GLY A 211 -9.51 -9.27 -3.13
N LYS A 212 -9.17 -10.08 -4.13
CA LYS A 212 -9.66 -11.47 -4.27
C LYS A 212 -9.15 -12.40 -3.17
N ASP A 213 -7.99 -12.10 -2.57
CA ASP A 213 -7.46 -12.78 -1.39
C ASP A 213 -6.61 -11.80 -0.55
N THR A 214 -7.28 -11.08 0.34
CA THR A 214 -6.69 -10.10 1.26
C THR A 214 -5.87 -10.71 2.41
N SER A 215 -5.71 -12.03 2.43
CA SER A 215 -4.72 -12.67 3.31
C SER A 215 -3.36 -12.86 2.63
N ILE A 216 -3.18 -12.33 1.42
CA ILE A 216 -1.90 -12.28 0.71
C ILE A 216 -1.53 -10.81 0.49
N VAL A 217 -0.30 -10.44 0.83
CA VAL A 217 0.32 -9.18 0.41
C VAL A 217 1.28 -9.45 -0.75
N GLU A 218 1.23 -8.62 -1.78
CA GLU A 218 2.14 -8.65 -2.93
C GLU A 218 3.12 -7.49 -2.80
N LEU A 219 4.41 -7.82 -2.87
CA LEU A 219 5.52 -6.90 -2.71
C LEU A 219 6.28 -6.83 -4.03
N ASN A 220 6.54 -5.62 -4.50
CA ASN A 220 7.19 -5.42 -5.78
C ASN A 220 8.06 -4.17 -5.74
N TYR A 221 8.95 -4.04 -6.72
CA TYR A 221 9.80 -2.89 -6.91
C TYR A 221 10.32 -2.88 -8.33
N PHE A 222 10.57 -1.68 -8.84
CA PHE A 222 11.03 -1.45 -10.20
C PHE A 222 12.25 -0.53 -10.21
N HIS A 223 13.19 -0.86 -11.09
CA HIS A 223 14.26 0.05 -11.48
C HIS A 223 14.29 0.19 -12.99
N ASN A 224 14.20 1.43 -13.48
CA ASN A 224 14.09 1.72 -14.91
C ASN A 224 12.98 0.92 -15.62
N GLY A 225 11.84 0.73 -14.94
CA GLY A 225 10.66 0.01 -15.42
C GLY A 225 10.82 -1.50 -15.51
N LYS A 226 11.87 -2.06 -14.90
CA LYS A 226 12.08 -3.51 -14.77
C LYS A 226 11.84 -3.94 -13.34
N THR A 227 10.99 -4.93 -13.16
CA THR A 227 10.70 -5.49 -11.84
C THR A 227 11.90 -6.27 -11.30
N GLY A 228 12.12 -6.20 -9.99
CA GLY A 228 13.05 -7.07 -9.29
C GLY A 228 12.42 -8.39 -8.84
N SER A 229 12.91 -8.92 -7.72
CA SER A 229 12.42 -10.14 -7.10
C SER A 229 11.13 -9.88 -6.31
N SER A 230 10.01 -9.72 -7.00
CA SER A 230 8.69 -9.58 -6.36
C SER A 230 8.33 -10.81 -5.51
N ALA A 231 7.48 -10.61 -4.49
CA ALA A 231 7.08 -11.65 -3.55
C ALA A 231 5.58 -11.60 -3.26
N ARG A 232 4.98 -12.78 -3.04
CA ARG A 232 3.59 -12.93 -2.57
C ARG A 232 3.61 -13.63 -1.23
N ILE A 233 3.25 -12.94 -0.16
CA ILE A 233 3.41 -13.42 1.21
C ILE A 233 2.03 -13.67 1.83
N LYS A 234 1.80 -14.91 2.31
CA LYS A 234 0.60 -15.25 3.07
C LYS A 234 0.70 -14.66 4.48
N LEU A 235 -0.28 -13.83 4.83
CA LEU A 235 -0.44 -13.28 6.17
C LEU A 235 -1.21 -14.27 7.05
N PRO A 236 -0.97 -14.29 8.37
CA PRO A 236 -1.70 -15.14 9.31
C PRO A 236 -3.09 -14.58 9.66
N PHE A 237 -3.59 -13.60 8.91
CA PHE A 237 -4.86 -12.91 9.08
C PHE A 237 -5.38 -12.41 7.72
N ASP A 238 -6.64 -12.00 7.69
CA ASP A 238 -7.22 -11.27 6.57
C ASP A 238 -7.00 -9.77 6.78
N ALA A 239 -6.18 -9.14 5.92
CA ALA A 239 -5.82 -7.73 6.05
C ALA A 239 -7.03 -6.79 5.98
N SER A 240 -8.13 -7.20 5.35
CA SER A 240 -9.32 -6.36 5.19
C SER A 240 -10.18 -6.27 6.46
N GLU A 241 -9.89 -7.03 7.51
CA GLU A 241 -10.73 -7.06 8.71
C GLU A 241 -10.40 -5.93 9.69
N LYS A 242 -9.13 -5.55 9.79
CA LYS A 242 -8.61 -4.60 10.77
C LYS A 242 -7.48 -3.76 10.19
N ASP A 243 -7.20 -2.64 10.83
CA ASP A 243 -6.03 -1.85 10.52
C ASP A 243 -4.76 -2.58 10.95
N HIS A 244 -3.77 -2.59 10.05
CA HIS A 244 -2.43 -3.10 10.30
C HIS A 244 -1.40 -2.06 9.90
N LEU A 245 -0.22 -2.13 10.52
CA LEU A 245 0.92 -1.29 10.17
C LEU A 245 1.74 -2.00 9.10
N TYR A 246 1.83 -1.40 7.92
CA TYR A 246 2.68 -1.85 6.83
C TYR A 246 3.83 -0.89 6.66
N ALA A 247 5.01 -1.41 6.36
CA ALA A 247 6.17 -0.58 6.14
C ALA A 247 7.16 -1.20 5.17
N PHE A 248 7.98 -0.37 4.57
CA PHE A 248 9.24 -0.81 3.97
C PHE A 248 10.38 0.13 4.35
N ASP A 249 11.56 -0.45 4.55
CA ASP A 249 12.82 0.28 4.61
C ASP A 249 13.48 0.19 3.24
N TRP A 250 13.72 1.32 2.59
CA TRP A 250 14.44 1.42 1.33
C TRP A 250 15.84 1.97 1.58
N LYS A 251 16.86 1.20 1.21
CA LYS A 251 18.28 1.52 1.38
C LYS A 251 19.03 1.27 0.06
N PRO A 252 20.23 1.83 -0.12
CA PRO A 252 21.06 1.54 -1.29
C PRO A 252 21.29 0.04 -1.52
N GLU A 253 21.45 -0.73 -0.43
CA GLU A 253 21.78 -2.15 -0.47
C GLU A 253 20.58 -3.10 -0.56
N GLY A 254 19.36 -2.60 -0.39
CA GLY A 254 18.17 -3.45 -0.42
C GLY A 254 16.91 -2.82 0.13
N ILE A 255 15.80 -3.55 -0.02
CA ILE A 255 14.50 -3.19 0.53
C ILE A 255 14.04 -4.28 1.49
N SER A 256 13.47 -3.87 2.62
CA SER A 256 12.90 -4.75 3.65
C SER A 256 11.45 -4.37 3.90
N TRP A 257 10.54 -5.33 3.85
CA TRP A 257 9.11 -5.10 4.10
C TRP A 257 8.69 -5.68 5.44
N TYR A 258 7.78 -4.96 6.10
CA TYR A 258 7.33 -5.27 7.44
C TYR A 258 5.81 -5.22 7.56
N VAL A 259 5.28 -6.06 8.44
CA VAL A 259 3.88 -6.07 8.86
C VAL A 259 3.86 -6.10 10.39
N ASP A 260 3.17 -5.14 11.00
CA ASP A 260 3.10 -4.93 12.45
C ASP A 260 4.50 -4.95 13.11
N GLY A 261 5.47 -4.32 12.45
CA GLY A 261 6.86 -4.24 12.89
C GLY A 261 7.70 -5.50 12.66
N LYS A 262 7.12 -6.59 12.14
CA LYS A 262 7.85 -7.84 11.84
C LYS A 262 8.30 -7.85 10.40
N LEU A 263 9.59 -8.16 10.16
CA LEU A 263 10.13 -8.37 8.82
C LEU A 263 9.43 -9.57 8.16
N ILE A 264 8.89 -9.37 6.95
CA ILE A 264 8.21 -10.43 6.19
C ILE A 264 8.93 -10.78 4.88
N TYR A 265 9.71 -9.86 4.33
CA TYR A 265 10.47 -10.07 3.11
C TYR A 265 11.64 -9.08 3.03
N GLN A 266 12.69 -9.51 2.35
CA GLN A 266 13.86 -8.71 2.05
C GLN A 266 14.37 -9.09 0.66
N THR A 267 14.81 -8.08 -0.11
CA THR A 267 15.43 -8.32 -1.41
C THR A 267 16.68 -9.18 -1.29
N PRO A 268 17.03 -9.97 -2.33
CA PRO A 268 18.32 -10.65 -2.39
C PRO A 268 19.49 -9.67 -2.28
N ALA A 269 20.62 -10.15 -1.77
CA ALA A 269 21.86 -9.37 -1.78
C ALA A 269 22.30 -9.09 -3.22
N ASN A 270 22.83 -7.89 -3.47
CA ASN A 270 23.33 -7.43 -4.77
C ASN A 270 22.26 -7.43 -5.88
N ASP A 271 20.99 -7.19 -5.55
CA ASP A 271 19.95 -7.04 -6.56
C ASP A 271 20.19 -5.77 -7.40
N THR A 272 20.28 -5.92 -8.72
CA THR A 272 20.54 -4.84 -9.67
C THR A 272 19.28 -4.07 -10.09
N HIS A 273 18.11 -4.43 -9.54
CA HIS A 273 16.83 -3.80 -9.83
C HIS A 273 16.32 -2.94 -8.67
N LEU A 274 17.20 -2.59 -7.72
CA LEU A 274 16.84 -1.67 -6.65
C LEU A 274 16.59 -0.26 -7.25
N PRO A 275 15.50 0.42 -6.86
CA PRO A 275 15.26 1.80 -7.26
C PRO A 275 16.37 2.71 -6.73
N GLU A 276 16.73 3.71 -7.53
CA GLU A 276 17.80 4.68 -7.25
C GLU A 276 17.32 6.14 -7.41
N ASN A 277 16.06 6.35 -7.82
CA ASN A 277 15.49 7.68 -8.02
C ASN A 277 14.39 7.97 -6.98
N PRO A 278 14.46 9.11 -6.26
CA PRO A 278 13.39 9.54 -5.37
C PRO A 278 12.04 9.63 -6.06
N GLY A 279 11.00 9.22 -5.35
CA GLY A 279 9.62 9.20 -5.86
C GLY A 279 8.63 9.88 -4.93
N ARG A 280 7.42 10.10 -5.45
CA ARG A 280 6.28 10.49 -4.62
C ARG A 280 5.82 9.28 -3.82
N LEU A 281 5.35 9.50 -2.60
CA LEU A 281 4.58 8.49 -1.89
C LEU A 281 3.11 8.57 -2.33
N VAL A 282 2.53 7.42 -2.66
CA VAL A 282 1.18 7.31 -3.24
C VAL A 282 0.40 6.23 -2.51
N ILE A 283 -0.89 6.48 -2.31
CA ILE A 283 -1.87 5.50 -1.88
C ILE A 283 -3.00 5.45 -2.90
N SER A 284 -3.51 4.27 -3.21
CA SER A 284 -4.57 4.12 -4.21
C SER A 284 -5.48 2.93 -3.92
N ASN A 285 -6.68 2.98 -4.48
CA ASN A 285 -7.57 1.84 -4.62
C ASN A 285 -8.13 1.83 -6.03
N TRP A 286 -7.98 0.72 -6.74
CA TRP A 286 -8.29 0.64 -8.15
C TRP A 286 -8.70 -0.76 -8.61
N THR A 287 -9.25 -0.84 -9.83
CA THR A 287 -9.46 -2.08 -10.57
C THR A 287 -8.83 -1.93 -11.95
N GLY A 288 -8.31 -3.02 -12.51
CA GLY A 288 -7.70 -3.02 -13.83
C GLY A 288 -8.69 -3.25 -14.97
N LYS A 289 -8.19 -3.07 -16.19
CA LYS A 289 -8.86 -3.50 -17.42
C LYS A 289 -8.94 -5.03 -17.49
N LYS A 290 -9.70 -5.55 -18.45
CA LYS A 290 -9.97 -6.99 -18.59
C LYS A 290 -8.70 -7.84 -18.66
N GLU A 291 -7.63 -7.30 -19.23
CA GLU A 291 -6.33 -7.95 -19.39
C GLU A 291 -5.65 -8.29 -18.05
N LEU A 292 -5.99 -7.56 -16.97
CA LEU A 292 -5.45 -7.78 -15.63
C LEU A 292 -6.30 -8.73 -14.77
N GLN A 293 -7.47 -9.19 -15.25
CA GLN A 293 -8.36 -10.06 -14.47
C GLN A 293 -7.74 -11.44 -14.16
N GLN A 294 -6.75 -11.90 -14.93
CA GLN A 294 -5.99 -13.10 -14.55
C GLN A 294 -5.24 -12.92 -13.22
N TRP A 295 -4.80 -11.70 -12.94
CA TRP A 295 -4.09 -11.34 -11.72
C TRP A 295 -5.06 -10.90 -10.63
N HIS A 296 -5.83 -9.82 -10.82
CA HIS A 296 -6.66 -9.28 -9.75
C HIS A 296 -8.05 -9.92 -9.64
N GLY A 297 -8.41 -10.79 -10.59
CA GLY A 297 -9.74 -11.42 -10.67
C GLY A 297 -10.77 -10.56 -11.41
N ALA A 298 -11.88 -11.17 -11.85
CA ALA A 298 -12.98 -10.39 -12.42
C ALA A 298 -13.68 -9.58 -11.31
N PRO A 299 -14.04 -8.30 -11.53
CA PRO A 299 -14.75 -7.47 -10.54
C PRO A 299 -16.00 -8.13 -9.96
N ASP A 300 -16.09 -8.24 -8.62
CA ASP A 300 -17.26 -8.75 -7.89
C ASP A 300 -17.69 -7.88 -6.67
N PHE A 301 -17.07 -6.71 -6.50
CA PHE A 301 -17.23 -5.83 -5.35
C PHE A 301 -18.55 -5.01 -5.32
N GLY A 302 -19.54 -5.41 -6.12
CA GLY A 302 -20.84 -4.74 -6.22
C GLY A 302 -20.72 -3.26 -6.58
N ASP A 303 -21.41 -2.41 -5.82
CA ASP A 303 -21.48 -0.97 -6.09
C ASP A 303 -20.27 -0.18 -5.56
N ARG A 304 -19.44 -0.79 -4.70
CA ARG A 304 -18.31 -0.11 -4.05
C ARG A 304 -17.28 -1.07 -3.46
N GLY A 305 -16.02 -0.92 -3.87
CA GLY A 305 -14.86 -1.45 -3.17
C GLY A 305 -14.12 -0.35 -2.41
N SER A 306 -13.91 -0.50 -1.10
CA SER A 306 -13.33 0.57 -0.27
C SER A 306 -12.06 0.12 0.45
N ALA A 307 -10.97 0.88 0.30
CA ALA A 307 -9.76 0.77 1.10
C ALA A 307 -9.68 1.93 2.10
N TYR A 308 -9.09 1.69 3.27
CA TYR A 308 -8.99 2.67 4.35
C TYR A 308 -7.54 2.94 4.71
N TYR A 309 -7.19 4.21 4.92
CA TYR A 309 -5.85 4.65 5.27
C TYR A 309 -5.94 5.71 6.38
N SER A 310 -5.38 5.43 7.56
CA SER A 310 -5.45 6.35 8.71
C SER A 310 -4.16 7.13 8.92
N CYS A 311 -3.02 6.61 8.47
CA CYS A 311 -1.73 7.28 8.57
C CYS A 311 -0.80 6.93 7.41
N ILE A 312 -0.01 7.90 6.95
CA ILE A 312 1.21 7.66 6.16
C ILE A 312 2.39 8.46 6.73
N SER A 313 3.59 7.90 6.67
CA SER A 313 4.80 8.59 7.14
C SER A 313 6.05 8.18 6.38
N PHE A 314 7.03 9.07 6.36
CA PHE A 314 8.37 8.84 5.88
C PHE A 314 9.40 9.33 6.90
N THR A 315 10.42 8.52 7.14
CA THR A 315 11.58 8.86 7.95
C THR A 315 12.84 8.66 7.10
N PRO A 316 13.59 9.73 6.78
CA PRO A 316 14.84 9.62 6.01
C PRO A 316 15.83 8.66 6.66
N LEU A 317 16.65 8.03 5.83
CA LEU A 317 17.66 7.08 6.30
C LEU A 317 18.59 7.70 7.35
N GLY A 318 18.63 7.09 8.54
CA GLY A 318 19.46 7.53 9.66
C GLY A 318 18.82 8.61 10.55
N GLU A 319 17.60 9.05 10.23
CA GLU A 319 16.78 9.86 11.14
C GLU A 319 15.89 8.99 12.04
N ASN A 320 15.46 9.56 13.16
CA ASN A 320 14.48 8.93 14.05
C ASN A 320 13.42 9.95 14.46
N THR A 321 12.43 10.12 13.60
CA THR A 321 11.34 11.07 13.75
C THR A 321 10.04 10.34 14.06
N ARG A 322 9.00 11.11 14.42
CA ARG A 322 7.67 10.56 14.66
C ARG A 322 7.12 9.94 13.37
N ARG A 323 6.55 8.75 13.48
CA ARG A 323 6.09 7.90 12.37
C ARG A 323 4.76 7.22 12.67
N CYS A 324 4.14 6.56 11.69
CA CYS A 324 2.86 5.91 11.87
C CYS A 324 2.88 4.83 12.97
N ALA A 325 4.00 4.13 13.13
CA ALA A 325 4.15 3.17 14.24
C ALA A 325 3.91 3.78 15.62
N ASP A 326 4.17 5.08 15.82
CA ASP A 326 4.00 5.76 17.11
C ASP A 326 2.53 6.10 17.43
N VAL A 327 1.65 6.02 16.43
CA VAL A 327 0.20 6.23 16.57
C VAL A 327 -0.61 4.95 16.29
N PHE A 328 0.05 3.88 15.87
CA PHE A 328 -0.58 2.58 15.65
C PHE A 328 -0.84 1.88 16.98
N GLN A 329 -2.10 1.48 17.20
CA GLN A 329 -2.49 0.65 18.33
C GLN A 329 -3.02 -0.70 17.81
N PRO A 330 -2.26 -1.79 17.97
CA PRO A 330 -2.72 -3.12 17.55
C PRO A 330 -4.04 -3.48 18.25
N GLY A 331 -5.13 -3.59 17.51
CA GLY A 331 -6.41 -4.08 18.02
C GLY A 331 -7.38 -3.03 18.61
N SER A 332 -7.16 -1.73 18.45
CA SER A 332 -8.19 -0.73 18.75
C SER A 332 -9.25 -0.72 17.63
N GLN A 333 -10.41 -1.31 17.93
CA GLN A 333 -11.60 -1.38 17.09
C GLN A 333 -12.09 0.02 16.65
N PHE A 334 -12.27 0.25 15.35
CA PHE A 334 -13.29 1.19 14.88
C PHE A 334 -14.64 0.45 14.85
N PRO A 335 -15.70 1.01 15.46
CA PRO A 335 -17.03 0.40 15.44
C PRO A 335 -17.59 0.41 14.02
N ALA A 336 -18.30 -0.67 13.67
CA ALA A 336 -19.07 -0.77 12.44
C ALA A 336 -19.97 0.46 12.27
N SER A 337 -19.93 1.05 11.08
CA SER A 337 -20.92 2.04 10.65
C SER A 337 -22.31 1.43 10.78
N SER A 338 -23.08 1.91 11.75
CA SER A 338 -24.52 1.77 11.78
C SER A 338 -25.10 3.18 11.67
N GLY A 339 -25.75 3.42 10.54
CA GLY A 339 -26.39 4.67 10.14
C GLY A 339 -27.03 4.48 8.79
#